data_AF-A0A7S0S0F9-F1
#
_entry.id   AF-A0A7S0S0F9-F1
#
_cell.length_a   1.000
_cell.length_b   1.000
_cell.length_c   1.000
_cell.angle_alpha   90.00
_cell.angle_beta   90.00
_cell.angle_gamma   90.00
#
_symmetry.space_group_name_H-M   'P 1'
#
loop_
_entity.id
_entity.type
_entity.pdbx_description
1 polymer ?
#
loop_
_entity_poly.entity_id
_entity_poly.type
_entity_poly.pdbx_seq_one_letter_code
_entity_poly.pdbx_strand_id
1 'polypeptide(L)'
;KAGPHTFVLHHCPKGYMYITNDGVQGAATSLELEIVPGGLPHDLAQRWPHLKGCTALRIPARALEQVESLMRGQLLMGCYAMSGLPLDATGVQLQGGLDDHFAYDGPLGCWQDEGSGLWRVAVWAPTADEVSVLYYGPHARGGPPPVVIPMQYGELGRGVWSAVLPKEAAMYCYYKYRVRVYSAAMVRTESVEVSDPYARALAADGERVCLVPPDLQHDLMVPPGWVAHTSPTVPQWTDISLYELHIRDFSSQDTSVPKQLRGKYGAFVPALVAAHGGGGHGPGGNLSAGLAHLASLREAGLNTVHLLPTYDFGSVPEREEEQLAVTDDLSVYPPDSEAQQAAVLAVADRDGFNW
;
A
#
# COMPACT_ATOMS: atom_id res chain seq x y z
N LYS A 1 23.76 39.01 9.54
CA LYS A 1 24.99 38.17 9.56
C LYS A 1 25.06 37.54 10.94
N ALA A 2 24.47 36.36 11.10
CA ALA A 2 24.38 35.73 12.41
C ALA A 2 25.75 35.18 12.81
N GLY A 3 26.07 35.25 14.11
CA GLY A 3 27.35 34.79 14.66
C GLY A 3 27.54 33.27 14.52
N PRO A 4 28.59 32.69 15.12
CA PRO A 4 28.73 31.24 15.14
C PRO A 4 27.55 30.60 15.88
N HIS A 5 27.01 29.51 15.33
CA HIS A 5 25.92 28.74 15.92
C HIS A 5 26.41 27.32 16.23
N THR A 6 25.83 26.70 17.25
CA THR A 6 25.97 25.27 17.53
C THR A 6 24.67 24.55 17.18
N PHE A 7 24.80 23.34 16.66
CA PHE A 7 23.67 22.51 16.25
C PHE A 7 23.69 21.21 17.05
N VAL A 8 22.59 20.85 17.69
CA VAL A 8 22.51 19.68 18.58
C VAL A 8 21.34 18.78 18.19
N LEU A 9 21.63 17.54 17.81
CA LEU A 9 20.64 16.51 17.54
C LEU A 9 20.21 15.88 18.86
N HIS A 10 18.94 16.07 19.22
CA HIS A 10 18.33 15.50 20.40
C HIS A 10 17.54 14.26 20.02
N HIS A 11 17.61 13.23 20.86
CA HIS A 11 16.91 11.97 20.65
C HIS A 11 16.16 11.53 21.91
N CYS A 12 14.99 10.95 21.70
CA CYS A 12 14.21 10.31 22.75
C CYS A 12 13.53 9.04 22.21
N PRO A 13 13.89 7.85 22.70
CA PRO A 13 13.29 6.59 22.25
C PRO A 13 11.75 6.54 22.41
N LYS A 14 11.23 7.16 23.47
CA LYS A 14 9.79 7.12 23.80
C LYS A 14 8.99 8.32 23.24
N GLY A 15 9.65 9.26 22.58
CA GLY A 15 9.00 10.37 21.91
C GLY A 15 8.28 11.39 22.78
N TYR A 16 8.82 11.72 23.96
CA TYR A 16 8.25 12.73 24.87
C TYR A 16 9.01 14.07 24.88
N MET A 17 9.90 14.34 23.91
CA MET A 17 10.55 15.64 23.80
C MET A 17 9.58 16.72 23.31
N TYR A 18 9.79 17.93 23.79
CA TYR A 18 9.04 19.13 23.42
C TYR A 18 9.97 20.34 23.39
N ILE A 19 9.54 21.40 22.71
CA ILE A 19 10.30 22.64 22.54
C ILE A 19 9.73 23.71 23.47
N THR A 20 10.61 24.45 24.14
CA THR A 20 10.28 25.59 25.00
C THR A 20 11.19 26.77 24.65
N ASN A 21 11.01 27.90 25.34
CA ASN A 21 11.95 29.04 25.24
C ASN A 21 13.37 28.69 25.72
N ASP A 22 13.51 27.65 26.54
CA ASP A 22 14.80 27.12 27.01
C ASP A 22 15.35 26.04 26.06
N GLY A 23 14.76 25.89 24.87
CA GLY A 23 15.16 24.94 23.83
C GLY A 23 14.48 23.58 23.97
N VAL A 24 15.10 22.55 23.39
CA VAL A 24 14.59 21.16 23.43
C VAL A 24 14.70 20.59 24.83
N GLN A 25 13.59 20.08 25.35
CA GLN A 25 13.47 19.47 26.67
C GLN A 25 13.17 17.97 26.57
N GLY A 26 13.55 17.20 27.59
CA GLY A 26 13.22 15.77 27.69
C GLY A 26 14.04 14.86 26.79
N ALA A 27 15.17 15.33 26.24
CA ALA A 27 16.08 14.51 25.46
C ALA A 27 16.73 13.43 26.34
N ALA A 28 16.76 12.19 25.87
CA ALA A 28 17.49 11.11 26.52
C ALA A 28 18.99 11.18 26.17
N THR A 29 19.29 11.52 24.92
CA THR A 29 20.64 11.75 24.43
C THR A 29 20.67 13.02 23.58
N SER A 30 21.83 13.66 23.49
CA SER A 30 22.04 14.87 22.70
C SER A 30 23.43 14.84 22.10
N LEU A 31 23.52 15.14 20.81
CA LEU A 31 24.73 15.03 20.02
C LEU A 31 24.97 16.34 19.28
N GLU A 32 26.04 17.04 19.65
CA GLU A 32 26.50 18.20 18.89
C GLU A 32 27.00 17.76 17.51
N LEU A 33 26.55 18.46 16.46
CA LEU A 33 26.89 18.20 15.06
C LEU A 33 27.94 19.18 14.56
N GLU A 34 28.77 18.73 13.62
CA GLU A 34 29.86 19.52 13.04
C GLU A 34 29.40 20.19 11.75
N ILE A 35 29.58 21.51 11.63
CA ILE A 35 29.29 22.22 10.37
C ILE A 35 30.28 21.75 9.29
N VAL A 36 29.77 21.33 8.13
CA VAL A 36 30.60 20.97 6.97
C VAL A 36 30.95 22.24 6.19
N PRO A 37 32.24 22.61 6.09
CA PRO A 37 32.65 23.78 5.30
C PRO A 37 32.26 23.61 3.83
N GLY A 38 31.65 24.64 3.25
CA GLY A 38 31.21 24.61 1.84
C GLY A 38 29.82 24.01 1.63
N GLY A 39 29.13 23.54 2.68
CA GLY A 39 27.77 23.02 2.60
C GLY A 39 27.70 21.55 2.18
N LEU A 40 26.61 21.14 1.52
CA LEU A 40 26.42 19.76 1.10
C LEU A 40 27.50 19.33 0.09
N PRO A 41 28.09 18.13 0.26
CA PRO A 41 28.91 17.48 -0.77
C PRO A 41 28.22 17.44 -2.14
N HIS A 42 29.01 17.49 -3.22
CA HIS A 42 28.51 17.64 -4.59
C HIS A 42 27.58 16.50 -5.03
N ASP A 43 27.93 15.26 -4.69
CA ASP A 43 27.13 14.06 -4.92
C ASP A 43 25.76 14.13 -4.22
N LEU A 44 25.74 14.53 -2.94
CA LEU A 44 24.48 14.71 -2.21
C LEU A 44 23.66 15.89 -2.75
N ALA A 45 24.29 16.97 -3.19
CA ALA A 45 23.60 18.09 -3.83
C ALA A 45 23.02 17.74 -5.22
N GLN A 46 23.61 16.78 -5.93
CA GLN A 46 23.04 16.23 -7.17
C GLN A 46 21.86 15.30 -6.88
N ARG A 47 21.96 14.45 -5.85
CA ARG A 47 20.86 13.56 -5.44
C ARG A 47 19.67 14.35 -4.87
N TRP A 48 19.94 15.41 -4.11
CA TRP A 48 18.94 16.22 -3.42
C TRP A 48 19.06 17.71 -3.79
N PRO A 49 18.75 18.09 -5.05
CA PRO A 49 19.00 19.44 -5.55
C PRO A 49 18.21 20.53 -4.83
N HIS A 50 17.05 20.18 -4.25
CA HIS A 50 16.21 21.09 -3.46
C HIS A 50 16.82 21.46 -2.10
N LEU A 51 17.84 20.73 -1.63
CA LEU A 51 18.58 21.03 -0.39
C LEU A 51 19.85 21.86 -0.63
N LYS A 52 20.14 22.23 -1.89
CA LYS A 52 21.33 23.01 -2.23
C LYS A 52 21.29 24.38 -1.55
N GLY A 53 22.37 24.72 -0.86
CA GLY A 53 22.52 25.98 -0.12
C GLY A 53 22.11 25.91 1.35
N CYS A 54 21.54 24.79 1.80
CA CYS A 54 21.36 24.52 3.22
C CYS A 54 22.70 24.31 3.93
N THR A 55 22.74 24.62 5.23
CA THR A 55 23.86 24.25 6.10
C THR A 55 23.95 22.74 6.20
N ALA A 56 25.09 22.17 5.80
CA ALA A 56 25.37 20.75 6.01
C ALA A 56 25.98 20.54 7.39
N LEU A 57 25.42 19.57 8.11
CA LEU A 57 25.84 19.18 9.44
C LEU A 57 26.28 17.71 9.39
N ARG A 58 27.39 17.40 10.04
CA ARG A 58 28.00 16.07 10.09
C ARG A 58 27.84 15.48 11.48
N ILE A 59 27.40 14.23 11.51
CA ILE A 59 27.42 13.40 12.72
C ILE A 59 28.88 13.09 13.06
N PRO A 60 29.35 13.42 14.29
CA PRO A 60 30.73 13.14 14.69
C PRO A 60 31.08 11.66 14.54
N ALA A 61 32.32 11.35 14.14
CA ALA A 61 32.77 9.97 13.90
C ALA A 61 32.48 9.02 15.07
N ARG A 62 32.62 9.51 16.31
CA ARG A 62 32.32 8.77 17.56
C ARG A 62 30.86 8.32 17.74
N ALA A 63 29.94 8.87 16.95
CA ALA A 63 28.51 8.61 17.06
C ALA A 63 27.94 7.89 15.82
N LEU A 64 28.76 7.57 14.82
CA LEU A 64 28.30 6.91 13.60
C LEU A 64 27.68 5.53 13.86
N GLU A 65 28.21 4.78 14.84
CA GLU A 65 27.66 3.47 15.23
C GLU A 65 26.25 3.57 15.87
N GLN A 66 25.85 4.75 16.33
CA GLN A 66 24.56 4.96 16.98
C GLN A 66 23.46 5.37 16.00
N VAL A 67 23.81 5.77 14.77
CA VAL A 67 22.89 6.38 13.79
C VAL A 67 21.63 5.54 13.57
N GLU A 68 21.78 4.24 13.37
CA GLU A 68 20.65 3.32 13.18
C GLU A 68 19.70 3.28 14.38
N SER A 69 20.24 3.37 15.61
CA SER A 69 19.41 3.39 16.82
C SER A 69 18.75 4.76 17.05
N LEU A 70 19.42 5.86 16.66
CA LEU A 70 18.87 7.21 16.72
C LEU A 70 17.68 7.37 15.77
N MET A 71 17.68 6.68 14.64
CA MET A 71 16.55 6.68 13.69
C MET A 71 15.28 6.02 14.24
N ARG A 72 15.35 5.34 15.39
CA ARG A 72 14.18 4.84 16.12
C ARG A 72 13.80 5.80 17.23
N GLY A 73 12.54 6.22 17.25
CA GLY A 73 12.04 7.20 18.22
C GLY A 73 12.04 8.63 17.66
N GLN A 74 11.98 9.59 18.57
CA GLN A 74 11.86 11.00 18.20
C GLN A 74 13.22 11.67 18.05
N LEU A 75 13.36 12.45 16.98
CA LEU A 75 14.53 13.29 16.72
C LEU A 75 14.11 14.75 16.58
N LEU A 76 14.82 15.62 17.29
CA LEU A 76 14.70 17.08 17.17
C LEU A 76 16.09 17.67 16.94
N MET A 77 16.18 18.61 16.00
CA MET A 77 17.38 19.40 15.74
C MET A 77 17.23 20.75 16.44
N GLY A 78 18.13 21.07 17.37
CA GLY A 78 18.21 22.39 18.00
C GLY A 78 19.34 23.25 17.42
N CYS A 79 19.11 24.55 17.32
CA CYS A 79 20.09 25.56 16.95
C CYS A 79 20.28 26.53 18.12
N TYR A 80 21.53 26.77 18.52
CA TYR A 80 21.87 27.58 19.68
C TYR A 80 22.94 28.63 19.32
N ALA A 81 22.91 29.77 19.98
CA ALA A 81 24.00 30.74 19.94
C ALA A 81 25.22 30.19 20.69
N MET A 82 26.42 30.73 20.44
CA MET A 82 27.63 30.37 21.21
C MET A 82 27.50 30.58 22.73
N SER A 83 26.58 31.44 23.17
CA SER A 83 26.28 31.63 24.59
C SER A 83 25.42 30.51 25.20
N GLY A 84 24.99 29.53 24.40
CA GLY A 84 24.04 28.47 24.77
C GLY A 84 22.58 28.88 24.68
N LEU A 85 22.27 30.11 24.23
CA LEU A 85 20.88 30.56 24.08
C LEU A 85 20.20 29.80 22.93
N PRO A 86 19.04 29.15 23.15
CA PRO A 86 18.27 28.53 22.08
C PRO A 86 17.80 29.57 21.05
N LEU A 87 17.95 29.25 19.77
CA LEU A 87 17.55 30.11 18.66
C LEU A 87 16.39 29.52 17.86
N ASP A 88 16.43 28.21 17.61
CA ASP A 88 15.41 27.50 16.83
C ASP A 88 15.45 26.00 17.11
N ALA A 89 14.36 25.29 16.80
CA ALA A 89 14.31 23.83 16.83
C ALA A 89 13.27 23.26 15.85
N THR A 90 13.58 22.11 15.24
CA THR A 90 12.71 21.44 14.26
C THR A 90 12.78 19.92 14.37
N GLY A 91 11.77 19.21 13.85
CA GLY A 91 11.86 17.77 13.58
C GLY A 91 12.83 17.44 12.45
N VAL A 92 13.21 16.16 12.36
CA VAL A 92 14.17 15.65 11.36
C VAL A 92 13.44 14.78 10.33
N GLN A 93 13.69 15.05 9.04
CA GLN A 93 13.25 14.20 7.94
C GLN A 93 14.29 13.09 7.69
N LEU A 94 13.87 11.82 7.73
CA LEU A 94 14.78 10.67 7.79
C LEU A 94 14.95 9.93 6.46
N GLN A 95 14.14 10.22 5.44
CA GLN A 95 14.03 9.42 4.21
C GLN A 95 15.40 9.13 3.57
N GLY A 96 16.21 10.17 3.36
CA GLY A 96 17.54 9.99 2.76
C GLY A 96 18.51 9.17 3.62
N GLY A 97 18.41 9.26 4.96
CA GLY A 97 19.21 8.44 5.87
C GLY A 97 18.72 6.99 5.96
N LEU A 98 17.40 6.79 5.87
CA LEU A 98 16.82 5.44 5.79
C LEU A 98 17.26 4.73 4.51
N ASP A 99 17.28 5.42 3.38
CA ASP A 99 17.81 4.86 2.13
C ASP A 99 19.29 4.46 2.26
N ASP A 100 20.12 5.33 2.84
CA ASP A 100 21.57 5.11 2.94
C ASP A 100 21.93 3.92 3.83
N HIS A 101 21.20 3.73 4.94
CA HIS A 101 21.49 2.68 5.92
C HIS A 101 20.69 1.39 5.72
N PHE A 102 19.44 1.51 5.27
CA PHE A 102 18.45 0.44 5.30
C PHE A 102 17.83 0.11 3.94
N ALA A 103 18.28 0.67 2.82
CA ALA A 103 17.84 0.19 1.51
C ALA A 103 18.03 -1.34 1.42
N TYR A 104 16.98 -2.01 0.95
CA TYR A 104 16.89 -3.47 0.93
C TYR A 104 16.26 -3.92 -0.38
N ASP A 105 16.91 -4.88 -1.05
CA ASP A 105 16.53 -5.44 -2.34
C ASP A 105 16.20 -6.94 -2.26
N GLY A 106 16.18 -7.51 -1.04
CA GLY A 106 15.81 -8.89 -0.80
C GLY A 106 14.29 -9.12 -0.70
N PRO A 107 13.87 -10.35 -0.37
CA PRO A 107 12.45 -10.74 -0.34
C PRO A 107 11.66 -10.04 0.78
N LEU A 108 10.44 -9.61 0.44
CA LEU A 108 9.44 -9.02 1.33
C LEU A 108 8.06 -9.60 1.01
N GLY A 109 7.13 -9.51 1.96
CA GLY A 109 5.83 -10.16 1.90
C GLY A 109 5.85 -11.58 2.45
N CYS A 110 4.98 -12.46 1.93
CA CYS A 110 4.90 -13.85 2.35
C CYS A 110 5.42 -14.82 1.27
N TRP A 111 6.14 -15.86 1.69
CA TRP A 111 6.59 -16.95 0.81
C TRP A 111 6.77 -18.25 1.62
N GLN A 112 6.95 -19.37 0.93
CA GLN A 112 7.32 -20.63 1.56
C GLN A 112 8.84 -20.83 1.45
N ASP A 113 9.51 -21.12 2.57
CA ASP A 113 10.94 -21.41 2.59
C ASP A 113 11.21 -22.77 1.93
N GLU A 114 11.97 -22.82 0.82
CA GLU A 114 12.18 -24.03 0.00
C GLU A 114 12.64 -25.25 0.81
N GLY A 115 13.52 -25.06 1.79
CA GLY A 115 14.08 -26.17 2.57
C GLY A 115 13.12 -26.73 3.64
N SER A 116 12.28 -25.87 4.23
CA SER A 116 11.41 -26.28 5.36
C SER A 116 9.94 -26.48 4.95
N GLY A 117 9.52 -25.89 3.84
CA GLY A 117 8.12 -25.77 3.43
C GLY A 117 7.27 -24.85 4.31
N LEU A 118 7.87 -24.21 5.33
CA LEU A 118 7.16 -23.32 6.24
C LEU A 118 6.95 -21.96 5.60
N TRP A 119 5.82 -21.33 5.90
CA TRP A 119 5.57 -19.96 5.51
C TRP A 119 6.43 -19.00 6.31
N ARG A 120 7.05 -18.07 5.62
CA ARG A 120 7.79 -16.94 6.18
C ARG A 120 7.13 -15.65 5.73
N VAL A 121 7.13 -14.67 6.62
CA VAL A 121 6.69 -13.30 6.32
C VAL A 121 7.80 -12.32 6.68
N ALA A 122 7.97 -11.29 5.86
CA ALA A 122 8.93 -10.22 6.12
C ALA A 122 8.40 -8.84 5.70
N VAL A 123 8.73 -7.83 6.50
CA VAL A 123 8.33 -6.43 6.27
C VAL A 123 9.47 -5.48 6.61
N TRP A 124 9.68 -4.48 5.75
CA TRP A 124 10.67 -3.43 5.97
C TRP A 124 10.11 -2.37 6.92
N ALA A 125 10.66 -2.28 8.14
CA ALA A 125 10.22 -1.32 9.14
C ALA A 125 11.40 -0.91 10.06
N PRO A 126 12.44 -0.24 9.52
CA PRO A 126 13.69 0.06 10.23
C PRO A 126 13.51 0.94 11.48
N THR A 127 12.48 1.79 11.48
CA THR A 127 12.16 2.74 12.56
C THR A 127 11.25 2.15 13.63
N ALA A 128 10.69 0.94 13.40
CA ALA A 128 9.83 0.29 14.37
C ALA A 128 10.64 -0.18 15.59
N ASP A 129 10.00 -0.12 16.75
CA ASP A 129 10.55 -0.67 17.98
C ASP A 129 10.25 -2.17 18.08
N GLU A 130 9.04 -2.57 17.68
CA GLU A 130 8.55 -3.94 17.71
C GLU A 130 7.63 -4.20 16.53
N VAL A 131 7.74 -5.39 15.95
CA VAL A 131 6.78 -5.90 14.98
C VAL A 131 6.35 -7.31 15.39
N SER A 132 5.06 -7.60 15.31
CA SER A 132 4.50 -8.93 15.51
C SER A 132 3.54 -9.31 14.40
N VAL A 133 3.49 -10.58 14.05
CA VAL A 133 2.45 -11.15 13.19
C VAL A 133 1.24 -11.49 14.06
N LEU A 134 0.07 -10.99 13.67
CA LEU A 134 -1.23 -11.42 14.18
C LEU A 134 -1.75 -12.50 13.23
N TYR A 135 -1.61 -13.77 13.61
CA TYR A 135 -2.00 -14.89 12.75
C TYR A 135 -3.42 -15.33 13.08
N TYR A 136 -4.27 -15.39 12.05
CA TYR A 136 -5.70 -15.70 12.15
C TYR A 136 -6.08 -17.09 11.65
N GLY A 137 -5.11 -17.90 11.21
CA GLY A 137 -5.41 -19.21 10.62
C GLY A 137 -6.37 -19.07 9.43
N PRO A 138 -7.33 -19.99 9.24
CA PRO A 138 -8.25 -19.94 8.10
C PRO A 138 -9.37 -18.89 8.24
N HIS A 139 -9.32 -18.05 9.28
CA HIS A 139 -10.39 -17.08 9.56
C HIS A 139 -10.14 -15.77 8.81
N ALA A 140 -10.89 -15.53 7.74
CA ALA A 140 -10.86 -14.27 6.99
C ALA A 140 -11.46 -13.08 7.79
N ARG A 141 -12.33 -13.35 8.78
CA ARG A 141 -13.08 -12.34 9.52
C ARG A 141 -13.28 -12.70 10.99
N GLY A 142 -13.55 -11.69 11.80
CA GLY A 142 -14.00 -11.82 13.20
C GLY A 142 -12.95 -12.38 14.17
N GLY A 143 -13.17 -12.12 15.46
CA GLY A 143 -12.36 -12.64 16.57
C GLY A 143 -10.93 -12.06 16.65
N PRO A 144 -10.28 -12.18 17.83
CA PRO A 144 -8.87 -11.86 17.99
C PRO A 144 -7.98 -12.90 17.31
N PRO A 145 -6.71 -12.59 17.01
CA PRO A 145 -5.78 -13.59 16.48
C PRO A 145 -5.53 -14.69 17.52
N PRO A 146 -5.68 -15.98 17.16
CA PRO A 146 -5.33 -17.10 18.05
C PRO A 146 -3.84 -17.13 18.39
N VAL A 147 -2.97 -16.59 17.54
CA VAL A 147 -1.51 -16.60 17.73
C VAL A 147 -0.93 -15.22 17.41
N VAL A 148 -0.07 -14.72 18.30
CA VAL A 148 0.73 -13.52 18.09
C VAL A 148 2.20 -13.92 18.09
N ILE A 149 2.90 -13.61 17.01
CA ILE A 149 4.28 -14.07 16.76
C ILE A 149 5.20 -12.85 16.72
N PRO A 150 6.08 -12.65 17.71
CA PRO A 150 7.10 -11.61 17.65
C PRO A 150 8.01 -11.83 16.43
N MET A 151 8.26 -10.78 15.66
CA MET A 151 9.16 -10.84 14.51
C MET A 151 10.61 -10.55 14.94
N GLN A 152 11.57 -11.14 14.25
CA GLN A 152 12.99 -10.93 14.47
C GLN A 152 13.46 -9.73 13.62
N TYR A 153 14.06 -8.74 14.28
CA TYR A 153 14.68 -7.61 13.58
C TYR A 153 16.04 -7.99 13.03
N GLY A 154 16.28 -7.71 11.74
CA GLY A 154 17.60 -7.77 11.13
C GLY A 154 18.10 -9.17 10.78
N GLU A 155 17.30 -10.24 10.96
CA GLU A 155 17.63 -11.59 10.47
C GLU A 155 17.92 -11.58 8.97
N LEU A 156 17.13 -10.83 8.20
CA LEU A 156 17.32 -10.59 6.76
C LEU A 156 18.16 -9.33 6.46
N GLY A 157 18.60 -8.61 7.50
CA GLY A 157 19.37 -7.37 7.41
C GLY A 157 18.54 -6.11 7.15
N ARG A 158 19.23 -4.96 7.12
CA ARG A 158 18.74 -3.67 6.58
C ARG A 158 17.34 -3.24 7.04
N GLY A 159 17.02 -3.37 8.32
CA GLY A 159 15.75 -2.86 8.86
C GLY A 159 14.54 -3.77 8.65
N VAL A 160 14.75 -4.97 8.11
CA VAL A 160 13.69 -5.94 7.85
C VAL A 160 13.36 -6.73 9.10
N TRP A 161 12.07 -6.87 9.38
CA TRP A 161 11.52 -7.78 10.37
C TRP A 161 11.06 -9.04 9.67
N SER A 162 11.35 -10.22 10.21
CA SER A 162 10.88 -11.50 9.67
C SER A 162 10.35 -12.46 10.74
N ALA A 163 9.45 -13.34 10.34
CA ALA A 163 9.00 -14.46 11.18
C ALA A 163 8.66 -15.67 10.32
N VAL A 164 8.92 -16.86 10.86
CA VAL A 164 8.38 -18.13 10.36
C VAL A 164 7.04 -18.35 11.04
N LEU A 165 6.01 -18.64 10.25
CA LEU A 165 4.65 -18.90 10.72
C LEU A 165 4.51 -20.32 11.30
N PRO A 166 3.40 -20.62 12.01
CA PRO A 166 3.17 -21.94 12.58
C PRO A 166 3.19 -23.04 11.51
N LYS A 167 3.50 -24.28 11.91
CA LYS A 167 3.63 -25.42 10.96
C LYS A 167 2.32 -25.73 10.24
N GLU A 168 1.20 -25.41 10.86
CA GLU A 168 -0.15 -25.53 10.34
C GLU A 168 -0.55 -24.38 9.39
N ALA A 169 0.30 -23.36 9.21
CA ALA A 169 0.06 -22.32 8.24
C ALA A 169 0.02 -22.90 6.83
N ALA A 170 -1.04 -22.57 6.12
CA ALA A 170 -1.29 -23.03 4.77
C ALA A 170 -1.79 -21.86 3.89
N MET A 171 -1.82 -22.09 2.59
CA MET A 171 -2.45 -21.19 1.64
C MET A 171 -3.89 -20.88 2.09
N TYR A 172 -4.34 -19.65 1.92
CA TYR A 172 -5.63 -19.15 2.41
C TYR A 172 -5.78 -19.06 3.94
N CYS A 173 -4.69 -19.12 4.69
CA CYS A 173 -4.66 -18.58 6.05
C CYS A 173 -4.38 -17.08 6.04
N TYR A 174 -4.70 -16.40 7.14
CA TYR A 174 -4.73 -14.94 7.21
C TYR A 174 -3.81 -14.36 8.28
N TYR A 175 -3.25 -13.18 8.03
CA TYR A 175 -2.45 -12.45 9.01
C TYR A 175 -2.58 -10.92 8.89
N LYS A 176 -2.12 -10.23 9.92
CA LYS A 176 -1.78 -8.79 9.90
C LYS A 176 -0.44 -8.57 10.59
N TYR A 177 0.14 -7.39 10.46
CA TYR A 177 1.20 -6.94 11.35
C TYR A 177 0.63 -6.07 12.46
N ARG A 178 1.17 -6.20 13.66
CA ARG A 178 1.12 -5.17 14.71
C ARG A 178 2.49 -4.51 14.78
N VAL A 179 2.53 -3.21 14.54
CA VAL A 179 3.77 -2.42 14.48
C VAL A 179 3.74 -1.37 15.59
N ARG A 180 4.75 -1.40 16.47
CA ARG A 180 4.99 -0.35 17.45
C ARG A 180 6.07 0.58 16.92
N VAL A 181 5.73 1.84 16.65
CA VAL A 181 6.63 2.79 15.96
C VAL A 181 6.33 4.23 16.39
N TYR A 182 7.36 5.08 16.43
CA TYR A 182 7.17 6.52 16.62
C TYR A 182 6.56 7.18 15.36
N SER A 183 5.41 7.82 15.53
CA SER A 183 4.77 8.62 14.48
C SER A 183 5.11 10.10 14.67
N ALA A 184 5.86 10.67 13.73
CA ALA A 184 6.14 12.10 13.72
C ALA A 184 4.88 12.95 13.54
N ALA A 185 3.87 12.45 12.82
CA ALA A 185 2.60 13.14 12.62
C ALA A 185 1.75 13.19 13.89
N MET A 186 1.77 12.13 14.70
CA MET A 186 1.04 12.06 15.97
C MET A 186 1.89 12.52 17.18
N VAL A 187 3.20 12.74 16.96
CA VAL A 187 4.20 13.10 17.96
C VAL A 187 4.21 12.12 19.15
N ARG A 188 4.01 10.83 18.89
CA ARG A 188 4.04 9.78 19.91
C ARG A 188 4.31 8.41 19.30
N THR A 189 4.69 7.46 20.15
CA THR A 189 4.74 6.05 19.77
C THR A 189 3.33 5.50 19.65
N GLU A 190 3.04 4.90 18.50
CA GLU A 190 1.79 4.23 18.18
C GLU A 190 2.00 2.72 18.16
N SER A 191 0.92 1.97 18.40
CA SER A 191 0.84 0.54 18.15
C SER A 191 -0.34 0.33 17.20
N VAL A 192 -0.03 0.06 15.92
CA VAL A 192 -1.03 -0.01 14.84
C VAL A 192 -1.08 -1.41 14.26
N GLU A 193 -2.29 -1.83 13.86
CA GLU A 193 -2.48 -3.08 13.13
C GLU A 193 -2.67 -2.78 11.65
N VAL A 194 -1.71 -3.23 10.83
CA VAL A 194 -1.62 -2.88 9.41
C VAL A 194 -1.57 -4.14 8.55
N SER A 195 -2.05 -4.02 7.33
CA SER A 195 -1.88 -5.03 6.29
C SER A 195 -0.46 -4.99 5.74
N ASP A 196 -0.06 -6.07 5.07
CA ASP A 196 1.26 -6.18 4.45
C ASP A 196 1.30 -5.33 3.17
N PRO A 197 2.24 -4.37 3.03
CA PRO A 197 2.39 -3.60 1.78
C PRO A 197 2.70 -4.47 0.56
N TYR A 198 3.17 -5.69 0.78
CA TYR A 198 3.48 -6.69 -0.23
C TYR A 198 2.41 -7.77 -0.34
N ALA A 199 1.21 -7.53 0.20
CA ALA A 199 0.06 -8.43 0.04
C ALA A 199 -0.21 -8.72 -1.45
N ARG A 200 -0.68 -9.94 -1.71
CA ARG A 200 -1.10 -10.40 -3.04
C ARG A 200 -2.53 -10.94 -3.07
N ALA A 201 -3.08 -11.21 -1.90
CA ALA A 201 -4.47 -11.58 -1.70
C ALA A 201 -4.92 -11.05 -0.33
N LEU A 202 -6.19 -10.69 -0.23
CA LEU A 202 -6.76 -10.04 0.94
C LEU A 202 -8.11 -10.68 1.29
N ALA A 203 -8.48 -10.62 2.57
CA ALA A 203 -9.87 -10.70 2.98
C ALA A 203 -10.59 -9.39 2.59
N ALA A 204 -11.93 -9.42 2.62
CA ALA A 204 -12.75 -8.27 2.28
C ALA A 204 -12.29 -6.98 2.98
N ASP A 205 -12.30 -5.87 2.24
CA ASP A 205 -11.94 -4.52 2.71
C ASP A 205 -10.50 -4.42 3.24
N GLY A 206 -9.62 -5.31 2.78
CA GLY A 206 -8.22 -5.37 3.20
C GLY A 206 -8.04 -5.73 4.68
N GLU A 207 -9.07 -6.27 5.35
CA GLU A 207 -9.06 -6.50 6.81
C GLU A 207 -7.91 -7.39 7.26
N ARG A 208 -7.52 -8.37 6.43
CA ARG A 208 -6.45 -9.34 6.68
C ARG A 208 -5.76 -9.72 5.39
N VAL A 209 -4.46 -9.99 5.47
CA VAL A 209 -3.67 -10.50 4.35
C VAL A 209 -3.83 -12.00 4.25
N CYS A 210 -4.05 -12.50 3.04
CA CYS A 210 -4.19 -13.91 2.74
C CYS A 210 -2.85 -14.49 2.25
N LEU A 211 -2.42 -15.62 2.83
CA LEU A 211 -1.21 -16.33 2.42
C LEU A 211 -1.41 -16.97 1.05
N VAL A 212 -0.66 -16.49 0.08
CA VAL A 212 -0.58 -17.04 -1.29
C VAL A 212 0.88 -17.03 -1.76
N PRO A 213 1.28 -17.95 -2.65
CA PRO A 213 2.63 -17.98 -3.18
C PRO A 213 2.98 -16.68 -3.93
N PRO A 214 4.24 -16.21 -3.87
CA PRO A 214 4.63 -14.93 -4.46
C PRO A 214 4.50 -14.91 -5.99
N ASP A 215 4.57 -16.06 -6.66
CA ASP A 215 4.44 -16.19 -8.12
C ASP A 215 2.99 -16.25 -8.61
N LEU A 216 2.03 -16.50 -7.71
CA LEU A 216 0.60 -16.71 -8.00
C LEU A 216 0.34 -17.82 -9.04
N GLN A 217 1.25 -18.78 -9.20
CA GLN A 217 1.16 -19.84 -10.22
C GLN A 217 0.57 -21.15 -9.69
N HIS A 218 0.12 -21.18 -8.45
CA HIS A 218 -0.51 -22.38 -7.87
C HIS A 218 -1.76 -22.78 -8.66
N ASP A 219 -1.94 -24.08 -8.94
CA ASP A 219 -3.04 -24.61 -9.80
C ASP A 219 -4.45 -24.16 -9.37
N LEU A 220 -4.65 -23.93 -8.07
CA LEU A 220 -5.92 -23.43 -7.51
C LEU A 220 -6.21 -21.95 -7.81
N MET A 221 -5.22 -21.20 -8.32
CA MET A 221 -5.30 -19.74 -8.56
C MET A 221 -5.30 -19.38 -10.04
N VAL A 222 -4.99 -20.34 -10.92
CA VAL A 222 -4.85 -20.11 -12.35
C VAL A 222 -5.95 -20.84 -13.14
N PRO A 223 -6.54 -20.22 -14.17
CA PRO A 223 -7.51 -20.91 -15.02
C PRO A 223 -6.81 -21.94 -15.92
N PRO A 224 -7.55 -22.94 -16.44
CA PRO A 224 -7.01 -23.88 -17.42
C PRO A 224 -6.38 -23.15 -18.62
N GLY A 225 -5.15 -23.55 -18.98
CA GLY A 225 -4.40 -22.95 -20.09
C GLY A 225 -3.62 -21.68 -19.75
N TRP A 226 -3.62 -21.21 -18.48
CA TRP A 226 -2.90 -20.00 -18.05
C TRP A 226 -1.42 -19.98 -18.46
N VAL A 227 -0.69 -21.05 -18.15
CA VAL A 227 0.76 -21.16 -18.45
C VAL A 227 1.05 -21.13 -19.95
N ALA A 228 0.13 -21.62 -20.78
CA ALA A 228 0.28 -21.66 -22.23
C ALA A 228 -0.33 -20.43 -22.93
N HIS A 229 -1.04 -19.58 -22.20
CA HIS A 229 -1.70 -18.42 -22.77
C HIS A 229 -0.67 -17.38 -23.24
N THR A 230 -0.88 -16.84 -24.43
CA THR A 230 -0.07 -15.76 -24.98
C THR A 230 -0.98 -14.57 -25.26
N SER A 231 -0.62 -13.41 -24.70
CA SER A 231 -1.33 -12.17 -25.00
C SER A 231 -1.16 -11.80 -26.47
N PRO A 232 -2.21 -11.28 -27.15
CA PRO A 232 -2.05 -10.71 -28.47
C PRO A 232 -0.99 -9.61 -28.47
N THR A 233 -0.16 -9.56 -29.52
CA THR A 233 0.87 -8.53 -29.68
C THR A 233 0.42 -7.47 -30.67
N VAL A 234 0.75 -6.21 -30.38
CA VAL A 234 0.60 -5.09 -31.32
C VAL A 234 1.99 -4.76 -31.87
N PRO A 235 2.26 -4.97 -33.18
CA PRO A 235 3.63 -4.91 -33.72
C PRO A 235 4.32 -3.55 -33.58
N GLN A 236 3.57 -2.45 -33.71
CA GLN A 236 4.06 -1.09 -33.57
C GLN A 236 3.22 -0.34 -32.54
N TRP A 237 3.84 0.49 -31.71
CA TRP A 237 3.10 1.32 -30.75
C TRP A 237 2.12 2.29 -31.43
N THR A 238 2.40 2.69 -32.68
CA THR A 238 1.50 3.53 -33.49
C THR A 238 0.20 2.82 -33.90
N ASP A 239 0.15 1.48 -33.80
CA ASP A 239 -1.03 0.70 -34.16
C ASP A 239 -1.98 0.50 -32.96
N ILE A 240 -1.61 0.98 -31.77
CA ILE A 240 -2.44 0.86 -30.56
C ILE A 240 -3.73 1.67 -30.74
N SER A 241 -4.86 0.98 -30.63
CA SER A 241 -6.19 1.57 -30.54
C SER A 241 -6.79 1.14 -29.20
N LEU A 242 -7.06 2.14 -28.34
CA LEU A 242 -7.36 1.95 -26.93
C LEU A 242 -8.83 2.29 -26.63
N TYR A 243 -9.47 1.41 -25.88
CA TYR A 243 -10.83 1.60 -25.35
C TYR A 243 -10.78 1.60 -23.82
N GLU A 244 -11.08 2.75 -23.23
CA GLU A 244 -11.15 2.90 -21.78
C GLU A 244 -12.47 2.34 -21.24
N LEU A 245 -12.39 1.50 -20.22
CA LEU A 245 -13.53 0.73 -19.71
C LEU A 245 -13.44 0.53 -18.20
N HIS A 246 -14.53 0.82 -17.51
CA HIS A 246 -14.71 0.45 -16.11
C HIS A 246 -15.45 -0.90 -15.98
N ILE A 247 -15.03 -1.74 -15.03
CA ILE A 247 -15.57 -3.10 -14.84
C ILE A 247 -17.05 -3.07 -14.49
N ARG A 248 -17.46 -2.13 -13.63
CA ARG A 248 -18.86 -2.02 -13.24
C ARG A 248 -19.74 -1.51 -14.37
N ASP A 249 -19.27 -0.51 -15.11
CA ASP A 249 -20.01 0.06 -16.25
C ASP A 249 -20.24 -0.97 -17.34
N PHE A 250 -19.25 -1.85 -17.57
CA PHE A 250 -19.33 -2.88 -18.60
C PHE A 250 -20.58 -3.76 -18.50
N SER A 251 -21.05 -4.06 -17.28
CA SER A 251 -22.06 -5.11 -17.09
C SER A 251 -23.10 -4.87 -16.00
N SER A 252 -23.02 -3.79 -15.20
CA SER A 252 -23.96 -3.54 -14.10
C SER A 252 -25.42 -3.50 -14.56
N GLN A 253 -25.69 -2.96 -15.76
CA GLN A 253 -27.02 -2.86 -16.38
C GLN A 253 -27.25 -3.88 -17.52
N ASP A 254 -26.26 -4.72 -17.85
CA ASP A 254 -26.42 -5.69 -18.94
C ASP A 254 -27.26 -6.89 -18.48
N THR A 255 -28.54 -6.89 -18.88
CA THR A 255 -29.48 -7.95 -18.50
C THR A 255 -29.14 -9.32 -19.10
N SER A 256 -28.28 -9.37 -20.13
CA SER A 256 -27.80 -10.63 -20.70
C SER A 256 -26.69 -11.30 -19.89
N VAL A 257 -26.15 -10.60 -18.88
CA VAL A 257 -25.22 -11.15 -17.88
C VAL A 257 -26.01 -11.67 -16.67
N PRO A 258 -25.69 -12.85 -16.11
CA PRO A 258 -26.26 -13.33 -14.85
C PRO A 258 -26.13 -12.28 -13.74
N LYS A 259 -27.20 -12.07 -12.96
CA LYS A 259 -27.25 -11.05 -11.90
C LYS A 259 -26.01 -11.08 -10.98
N GLN A 260 -25.57 -12.27 -10.58
CA GLN A 260 -24.43 -12.45 -9.67
C GLN A 260 -23.06 -12.09 -10.28
N LEU A 261 -22.96 -11.94 -11.61
CA LEU A 261 -21.72 -11.58 -12.33
C LEU A 261 -21.71 -10.12 -12.79
N ARG A 262 -22.83 -9.39 -12.70
CA ARG A 262 -22.91 -7.99 -13.14
C ARG A 262 -22.01 -7.11 -12.30
N GLY A 263 -21.20 -6.31 -12.98
CA GLY A 263 -20.17 -5.46 -12.40
C GLY A 263 -18.99 -6.20 -11.78
N LYS A 264 -18.78 -7.48 -12.12
CA LYS A 264 -17.68 -8.31 -11.61
C LYS A 264 -16.83 -8.82 -12.78
N TYR A 265 -15.58 -9.22 -12.50
CA TYR A 265 -14.65 -9.78 -13.50
C TYR A 265 -15.24 -10.96 -14.29
N GLY A 266 -16.11 -11.77 -13.67
CA GLY A 266 -16.77 -12.90 -14.32
C GLY A 266 -17.65 -12.52 -15.52
N ALA A 267 -18.10 -11.26 -15.64
CA ALA A 267 -18.83 -10.78 -16.81
C ALA A 267 -18.01 -10.81 -18.11
N PHE A 268 -16.67 -10.80 -18.01
CA PHE A 268 -15.76 -10.87 -19.15
C PHE A 268 -15.46 -12.31 -19.59
N VAL A 269 -16.00 -13.32 -18.90
CA VAL A 269 -15.71 -14.73 -19.19
C VAL A 269 -16.85 -15.32 -20.03
N PRO A 270 -16.65 -15.56 -21.35
CA PRO A 270 -17.72 -16.01 -22.24
C PRO A 270 -18.41 -17.28 -21.73
N ALA A 271 -17.65 -18.22 -21.19
CA ALA A 271 -18.17 -19.47 -20.65
C ALA A 271 -19.11 -19.28 -19.45
N LEU A 272 -18.93 -18.23 -18.63
CA LEU A 272 -19.78 -17.95 -17.48
C LEU A 272 -21.07 -17.23 -17.87
N VAL A 273 -21.04 -16.40 -18.93
CA VAL A 273 -22.22 -15.62 -19.36
C VAL A 273 -23.07 -16.31 -20.43
N ALA A 274 -22.48 -17.17 -21.26
CA ALA A 274 -23.20 -17.87 -22.34
C ALA A 274 -24.32 -18.79 -21.81
N ALA A 275 -24.17 -19.30 -20.59
CA ALA A 275 -25.18 -20.12 -19.92
C ALA A 275 -26.48 -19.36 -19.58
N HIS A 276 -26.52 -18.04 -19.71
CA HIS A 276 -27.68 -17.20 -19.40
C HIS A 276 -28.52 -16.79 -20.61
N GLY A 277 -28.28 -17.36 -21.79
CA GLY A 277 -29.05 -17.06 -23.00
C GLY A 277 -28.68 -15.73 -23.64
N GLY A 278 -27.40 -15.36 -23.63
CA GLY A 278 -26.88 -14.14 -24.26
C GLY A 278 -27.44 -13.91 -25.67
N GLY A 279 -28.09 -12.75 -25.88
CA GLY A 279 -28.89 -12.45 -27.07
C GLY A 279 -28.10 -12.04 -28.32
N GLY A 280 -26.76 -12.12 -28.30
CA GLY A 280 -25.91 -11.72 -29.43
C GLY A 280 -25.42 -12.92 -30.26
N HIS A 281 -25.59 -12.87 -31.58
CA HIS A 281 -24.99 -13.83 -32.52
C HIS A 281 -23.56 -13.38 -32.87
N GLY A 282 -22.60 -13.67 -31.99
CA GLY A 282 -21.17 -13.53 -32.28
C GLY A 282 -20.57 -14.85 -32.79
N PRO A 283 -19.43 -14.81 -33.51
CA PRO A 283 -18.74 -16.03 -33.92
C PRO A 283 -18.18 -16.77 -32.69
N GLY A 284 -18.91 -17.78 -32.19
CA GLY A 284 -18.50 -18.61 -31.05
C GLY A 284 -19.60 -19.00 -30.05
N GLY A 285 -20.83 -18.47 -30.17
CA GLY A 285 -21.97 -18.81 -29.30
C GLY A 285 -22.69 -17.58 -28.73
N ASN A 286 -23.60 -17.81 -27.78
CA ASN A 286 -24.39 -16.78 -27.10
C ASN A 286 -23.50 -15.90 -26.20
N LEU A 287 -23.01 -14.76 -26.71
CA LEU A 287 -22.30 -13.76 -25.91
C LEU A 287 -23.30 -12.85 -25.17
N SER A 288 -22.87 -12.28 -24.04
CA SER A 288 -23.57 -11.11 -23.48
C SER A 288 -23.48 -9.92 -24.46
N ALA A 289 -24.37 -8.96 -24.32
CA ALA A 289 -24.41 -7.77 -25.16
C ALA A 289 -23.08 -6.99 -25.08
N GLY A 290 -22.53 -6.84 -23.86
CA GLY A 290 -21.21 -6.21 -23.65
C GLY A 290 -20.07 -6.95 -24.38
N LEU A 291 -20.01 -8.29 -24.29
CA LEU A 291 -18.97 -9.07 -24.98
C LEU A 291 -19.14 -9.06 -26.50
N ALA A 292 -20.38 -9.11 -27.01
CA ALA A 292 -20.66 -9.00 -28.44
C ALA A 292 -20.22 -7.63 -28.98
N HIS A 293 -20.44 -6.56 -28.19
CA HIS A 293 -19.97 -5.23 -28.55
C HIS A 293 -18.44 -5.15 -28.61
N LEU A 294 -17.72 -5.66 -27.59
CA LEU A 294 -16.25 -5.69 -27.61
C LEU A 294 -15.70 -6.52 -28.76
N ALA A 295 -16.35 -7.64 -29.12
CA ALA A 295 -15.98 -8.43 -30.28
C ALA A 295 -16.12 -7.63 -31.59
N SER A 296 -17.22 -6.88 -31.76
CA SER A 296 -17.43 -6.02 -32.92
C SER A 296 -16.39 -4.89 -33.00
N LEU A 297 -16.03 -4.26 -31.87
CA LEU A 297 -14.96 -3.26 -31.84
C LEU A 297 -13.62 -3.85 -32.24
N ARG A 298 -13.31 -5.07 -31.78
CA ARG A 298 -12.11 -5.80 -32.16
C ARG A 298 -12.08 -6.09 -33.67
N GLU A 299 -13.20 -6.52 -34.25
CA GLU A 299 -13.32 -6.71 -35.71
C GLU A 299 -13.10 -5.41 -36.49
N ALA A 300 -13.49 -4.27 -35.92
CA ALA A 300 -13.25 -2.95 -36.49
C ALA A 300 -11.80 -2.43 -36.30
N GLY A 301 -10.95 -3.15 -35.56
CA GLY A 301 -9.53 -2.82 -35.37
C GLY A 301 -9.14 -2.38 -33.95
N LEU A 302 -10.06 -2.39 -32.98
CA LEU A 302 -9.68 -2.19 -31.58
C LEU A 302 -8.78 -3.34 -31.12
N ASN A 303 -7.68 -3.02 -30.44
CA ASN A 303 -6.72 -4.03 -29.98
C ASN A 303 -6.33 -3.93 -28.51
N THR A 304 -6.67 -2.84 -27.83
CA THR A 304 -6.30 -2.61 -26.44
C THR A 304 -7.50 -2.14 -25.63
N VAL A 305 -7.76 -2.78 -24.50
CA VAL A 305 -8.70 -2.29 -23.48
C VAL A 305 -7.88 -1.75 -22.32
N HIS A 306 -8.13 -0.51 -21.94
CA HIS A 306 -7.61 0.10 -20.73
C HIS A 306 -8.67 -0.01 -19.64
N LEU A 307 -8.40 -0.84 -18.64
CA LEU A 307 -9.30 -0.94 -17.50
C LEU A 307 -8.99 0.17 -16.51
N LEU A 308 -10.04 0.86 -16.05
CA LEU A 308 -9.98 1.71 -14.86
C LEU A 308 -9.53 0.90 -13.63
N PRO A 309 -9.12 1.53 -12.52
CA PRO A 309 -8.42 0.87 -11.41
C PRO A 309 -8.97 -0.52 -11.01
N THR A 310 -8.11 -1.54 -11.15
CA THR A 310 -8.42 -2.95 -10.79
C THR A 310 -7.52 -3.51 -9.69
N TYR A 311 -6.74 -2.65 -9.03
CA TYR A 311 -6.02 -2.98 -7.81
C TYR A 311 -6.95 -2.79 -6.59
N ASP A 312 -6.50 -3.16 -5.40
CA ASP A 312 -7.26 -2.93 -4.16
C ASP A 312 -7.37 -1.43 -3.83
N PHE A 313 -8.59 -0.88 -3.82
CA PHE A 313 -8.87 0.51 -3.48
C PHE A 313 -9.94 0.61 -2.39
N GLY A 314 -9.76 1.53 -1.44
CA GLY A 314 -10.56 1.59 -0.21
C GLY A 314 -11.87 2.37 -0.26
N SER A 315 -12.36 2.75 -1.45
CA SER A 315 -13.53 3.64 -1.60
C SER A 315 -14.84 2.92 -1.94
N VAL A 316 -14.84 1.57 -2.02
CA VAL A 316 -16.05 0.76 -2.23
C VAL A 316 -16.05 -0.39 -1.22
N PRO A 317 -17.13 -0.59 -0.44
CA PRO A 317 -17.25 -1.78 0.41
C PRO A 317 -17.21 -3.05 -0.45
N GLU A 318 -16.31 -3.97 -0.16
CA GLU A 318 -16.13 -5.19 -0.97
C GLU A 318 -17.25 -6.22 -0.72
N ARG A 319 -17.94 -6.11 0.42
CA ARG A 319 -19.02 -7.00 0.81
C ARG A 319 -20.35 -6.51 0.24
N GLU A 320 -21.00 -7.36 -0.55
CA GLU A 320 -22.25 -7.04 -1.23
C GLU A 320 -23.36 -6.65 -0.24
N GLU A 321 -23.39 -7.26 0.95
CA GLU A 321 -24.33 -6.93 2.01
C GLU A 321 -24.09 -5.57 2.70
N GLU A 322 -22.92 -4.94 2.47
CA GLU A 322 -22.56 -3.63 3.04
C GLU A 322 -22.74 -2.48 2.04
N GLN A 323 -22.91 -2.82 0.77
CA GLN A 323 -23.18 -1.87 -0.32
C GLN A 323 -24.63 -1.38 -0.27
N LEU A 324 -24.81 -0.06 -0.32
CA LEU A 324 -26.11 0.58 -0.45
C LEU A 324 -26.53 0.66 -1.92
N ALA A 325 -27.85 0.74 -2.13
CA ALA A 325 -28.43 0.94 -3.46
C ALA A 325 -29.53 1.99 -3.39
N VAL A 326 -29.70 2.73 -4.49
CA VAL A 326 -30.88 3.59 -4.67
C VAL A 326 -32.11 2.70 -4.81
N THR A 327 -33.06 2.85 -3.89
CA THR A 327 -34.32 2.09 -3.88
C THR A 327 -35.48 2.82 -4.54
N ASP A 328 -35.35 4.13 -4.73
CA ASP A 328 -36.37 4.96 -5.37
C ASP A 328 -36.42 4.69 -6.87
N ASP A 329 -37.63 4.66 -7.45
CA ASP A 329 -37.78 4.67 -8.90
C ASP A 329 -37.47 6.07 -9.42
N LEU A 330 -36.23 6.30 -9.83
CA LEU A 330 -35.81 7.62 -10.31
C LEU A 330 -36.48 8.04 -11.63
N SER A 331 -37.12 7.12 -12.36
CA SER A 331 -37.75 7.41 -13.64
C SER A 331 -39.03 8.26 -13.51
N VAL A 332 -39.58 8.37 -12.30
CA VAL A 332 -40.77 9.21 -12.06
C VAL A 332 -40.46 10.71 -12.04
N TYR A 333 -39.19 11.08 -11.90
CA TYR A 333 -38.78 12.47 -11.79
C TYR A 333 -38.55 13.10 -13.18
N PRO A 334 -38.83 14.42 -13.35
CA PRO A 334 -38.47 15.16 -14.55
C PRO A 334 -36.98 15.08 -14.87
N PRO A 335 -36.56 15.15 -16.16
CA PRO A 335 -35.14 15.07 -16.53
C PRO A 335 -34.21 16.10 -15.87
N ASP A 336 -34.74 17.24 -15.42
CA ASP A 336 -34.03 18.36 -14.78
C ASP A 336 -34.25 18.47 -13.26
N SER A 337 -34.90 17.48 -12.66
CA SER A 337 -35.14 17.45 -11.21
C SER A 337 -33.86 17.16 -10.42
N GLU A 338 -33.71 17.82 -9.27
CA GLU A 338 -32.60 17.57 -8.34
C GLU A 338 -32.78 16.25 -7.53
N ALA A 339 -33.95 15.61 -7.59
CA ALA A 339 -34.24 14.41 -6.83
C ALA A 339 -33.35 13.21 -7.23
N GLN A 340 -32.99 13.09 -8.52
CA GLN A 340 -32.15 12.00 -9.00
C GLN A 340 -30.75 12.06 -8.40
N GLN A 341 -30.09 13.22 -8.49
CA GLN A 341 -28.75 13.39 -7.92
C GLN A 341 -28.78 13.31 -6.39
N ALA A 342 -29.84 13.80 -5.74
CA ALA A 342 -29.97 13.72 -4.29
C ALA A 342 -30.06 12.26 -3.81
N ALA A 343 -30.86 11.43 -4.49
CA ALA A 343 -31.00 10.01 -4.17
C ALA A 343 -29.70 9.22 -4.40
N VAL A 344 -28.96 9.52 -5.49
CA VAL A 344 -27.65 8.90 -5.76
C VAL A 344 -26.61 9.33 -4.72
N LEU A 345 -26.48 10.63 -4.45
CA LEU A 345 -25.51 11.15 -3.48
C LEU A 345 -25.78 10.69 -2.04
N ALA A 346 -27.03 10.36 -1.70
CA ALA A 346 -27.37 9.81 -0.39
C ALA A 346 -26.72 8.44 -0.12
N VAL A 347 -26.30 7.71 -1.17
CA VAL A 347 -25.69 6.38 -1.05
C VAL A 347 -24.26 6.30 -1.61
N ALA A 348 -23.79 7.30 -2.35
CA ALA A 348 -22.54 7.26 -3.11
C ALA A 348 -21.28 6.90 -2.30
N ASP A 349 -21.21 7.25 -1.00
CA ASP A 349 -20.06 6.91 -0.15
C ASP A 349 -20.02 5.42 0.24
N ARG A 350 -21.08 4.67 -0.04
CA ARG A 350 -21.26 3.28 0.41
C ARG A 350 -21.92 2.38 -0.64
N ASP A 351 -22.08 2.84 -1.87
CA ASP A 351 -22.60 2.00 -2.94
C ASP A 351 -21.48 1.13 -3.55
N GLY A 352 -21.79 0.40 -4.61
CA GLY A 352 -20.82 -0.44 -5.30
C GLY A 352 -20.00 0.27 -6.39
N PHE A 353 -19.95 1.62 -6.44
CA PHE A 353 -19.41 2.38 -7.56
C PHE A 353 -18.30 3.37 -7.17
N ASN A 354 -17.22 3.37 -7.95
CA ASN A 354 -16.20 4.43 -7.93
C ASN A 354 -15.63 4.61 -9.34
N TRP A 355 -15.19 5.84 -9.63
CA TRP A 355 -14.49 6.41 -10.80
C TRP A 355 -14.65 5.85 -12.21
#